data_AF-A0A519CM28-F1
#
_entry.id   AF-A0A519CM28-F1
#
_cell.length_a   1.000
_cell.length_b   1.000
_cell.length_c   1.000
_cell.angle_alpha   90.00
_cell.angle_beta   90.00
_cell.angle_gamma   90.00
#
_symmetry.space_group_name_H-M   'P 1'
#
loop_
_entity.id
_entity.type
_entity.pdbx_description
1 polymer ?
#
loop_
_entity_poly.entity_id
_entity_poly.type
_entity_poly.pdbx_seq_one_letter_code
_entity_poly.pdbx_strand_id
1 'polypeptide(L)'
;ELDDHYVLLTSEPTSNLLTWNSLSKHQINGQAAPWMSMTFGDISTGNYIDADIDSNGTVILSIWDTINNDVDLLRLYPDQDRDLIFDLLDSLPTLGNQWNDSDGDNYGDNNLGPSFDSCPTVSGPSSFFEMGCSDYDSDGYSDSVDECSDQVGTSWIDRQGCIDVDQDGWSDNDGSYYLGDEFSTNWKQSKDTDNDGYGDNYGPDCCSTWLEPSAPKGDLFPFNPSQYQDYDGDGWGDNDSDPISGDNCPWDWGSSWRDRFGCLDSDGDGASNPSDIGTFLEWNESRGADAWENDSTQWVDTDGDGFGDNSSEGATNPDYFPNYIAAADDGDFDGYPDKWTTFYNGTNGAGLVLDGCADLWGNSTMPYPGCPDADGDGWMDSQDDFPLEKTQWYDTDGDGFGDELDGFEGDELMEWAVL
;
A
#
# COMPACT_ATOMS: atom_id res chain seq x y z
N GLU A 1 46.28 -16.47 1.36
CA GLU A 1 47.63 -17.01 1.61
C GLU A 1 47.63 -17.58 3.01
N LEU A 2 48.12 -18.81 3.19
CA LEU A 2 48.35 -19.36 4.52
C LEU A 2 49.38 -18.47 5.22
N ASP A 3 49.03 -17.94 6.39
CA ASP A 3 49.90 -17.05 7.16
C ASP A 3 51.00 -17.91 7.79
N ASP A 4 52.25 -17.63 7.46
CA ASP A 4 53.41 -18.34 7.99
C ASP A 4 53.77 -17.75 9.37
N HIS A 5 53.89 -18.58 10.41
CA HIS A 5 54.24 -18.13 11.77
C HIS A 5 55.57 -18.71 12.28
N TYR A 6 56.26 -17.96 13.12
CA TYR A 6 57.25 -18.48 14.05
C TYR A 6 56.57 -18.79 15.38
N VAL A 7 56.68 -20.03 15.85
CA VAL A 7 56.17 -20.46 17.15
C VAL A 7 57.32 -20.56 18.13
N LEU A 8 57.16 -19.97 19.32
CA LEU A 8 58.09 -20.06 20.44
C LEU A 8 57.35 -20.42 21.73
N LEU A 9 57.77 -21.49 22.37
CA LEU A 9 57.27 -21.89 23.69
C LEU A 9 58.23 -21.40 24.78
N THR A 10 57.71 -20.67 25.75
CA THR A 10 58.48 -20.16 26.90
C THR A 10 57.78 -20.49 28.21
N SER A 11 58.48 -20.44 29.33
CA SER A 11 57.87 -20.48 30.66
C SER A 11 58.01 -19.14 31.37
N GLU A 12 56.98 -18.72 32.11
CA GLU A 12 57.05 -17.50 32.91
C GLU A 12 58.00 -17.71 34.11
N PRO A 13 59.00 -16.83 34.34
CA PRO A 13 60.05 -17.07 35.34
C PRO A 13 59.57 -17.21 36.80
N THR A 14 58.39 -16.68 37.12
CA THR A 14 57.86 -16.66 38.49
C THR A 14 56.85 -17.77 38.75
N SER A 15 56.02 -18.10 37.77
CA SER A 15 54.94 -19.09 37.89
C SER A 15 55.27 -20.43 37.25
N ASN A 16 56.33 -20.50 36.43
CA ASN A 16 56.69 -21.60 35.55
C ASN A 16 55.59 -22.02 34.57
N LEU A 17 54.54 -21.21 34.37
CA LEU A 17 53.46 -21.53 33.46
C LEU A 17 53.97 -21.56 32.01
N LEU A 18 53.52 -22.56 31.25
CA LEU A 18 53.84 -22.67 29.83
C LEU A 18 53.09 -21.59 29.03
N THR A 19 53.82 -20.84 28.22
CA THR A 19 53.28 -19.81 27.32
C THR A 19 53.61 -20.15 25.87
N TRP A 20 52.57 -20.24 25.05
CA TRP A 20 52.65 -20.26 23.59
C TRP A 20 52.81 -18.85 23.06
N ASN A 21 53.81 -18.61 22.22
CA ASN A 21 53.98 -17.35 21.50
C ASN A 21 54.00 -17.64 20.01
N SER A 22 53.21 -16.89 19.25
CA SER A 22 53.21 -16.93 17.78
C SER A 22 53.51 -15.55 17.22
N LEU A 23 54.38 -15.49 16.23
CA LEU A 23 54.75 -14.28 15.49
C LEU A 23 54.56 -14.52 14.00
N SER A 24 53.68 -13.76 13.34
CA SER A 24 53.53 -13.85 11.89
C SER A 24 54.84 -13.45 11.20
N LYS A 25 55.18 -14.13 10.11
CA LYS A 25 56.30 -13.76 9.23
C LYS A 25 55.94 -12.58 8.33
N HIS A 26 54.65 -12.26 8.20
CA HIS A 26 54.14 -11.23 7.32
C HIS A 26 53.85 -9.94 8.09
N GLN A 27 54.24 -8.81 7.50
CA GLN A 27 53.85 -7.49 8.00
C GLN A 27 52.48 -7.13 7.43
N ILE A 28 51.57 -6.69 8.30
CA ILE A 28 50.28 -6.16 7.88
C ILE A 28 50.43 -4.63 7.73
N ASN A 29 50.23 -4.10 6.53
CA ASN A 29 50.21 -2.66 6.24
C ASN A 29 51.45 -1.87 6.72
N GLY A 30 52.64 -2.47 6.62
CA GLY A 30 53.91 -1.85 7.04
C GLY A 30 54.06 -1.64 8.55
N GLN A 31 53.19 -2.26 9.37
CA GLN A 31 53.32 -2.32 10.82
C GLN A 31 54.18 -3.50 11.26
N ALA A 32 54.57 -3.51 12.54
CA ALA A 32 55.23 -4.66 13.15
C ALA A 32 54.39 -5.92 12.97
N ALA A 33 55.05 -7.05 12.73
CA ALA A 33 54.37 -8.32 12.57
C ALA A 33 53.54 -8.65 13.83
N PRO A 34 52.28 -9.09 13.67
CA PRO A 34 51.41 -9.40 14.79
C PRO A 34 52.01 -10.53 15.65
N TRP A 35 52.02 -10.30 16.96
CA TRP A 35 52.48 -11.22 17.99
C TRP A 35 51.30 -11.60 18.89
N MET A 36 51.12 -12.88 19.16
CA MET A 36 50.14 -13.40 20.09
C MET A 36 50.79 -14.30 21.15
N SER A 37 50.35 -14.19 22.40
CA SER A 37 50.78 -15.05 23.50
C SER A 37 49.57 -15.66 24.21
N MET A 38 49.61 -16.96 24.48
CA MET A 38 48.61 -17.69 25.26
C MET A 38 49.31 -18.49 26.36
N THR A 39 48.85 -18.35 27.60
CA THR A 39 49.43 -19.08 28.74
C THR A 39 48.50 -20.21 29.16
N PHE A 40 49.03 -21.42 29.29
CA PHE A 40 48.29 -22.58 29.76
C PHE A 40 48.23 -22.52 31.29
N GLY A 41 47.03 -22.36 31.85
CA GLY A 41 46.84 -22.09 33.29
C GLY A 41 47.25 -23.23 34.22
N ASP A 42 47.17 -24.47 33.76
CA ASP A 42 47.40 -25.67 34.59
C ASP A 42 48.69 -26.41 34.24
N ILE A 43 49.46 -25.92 33.26
CA ILE A 43 50.68 -26.59 32.79
C ILE A 43 51.89 -25.75 33.22
N SER A 44 52.74 -26.33 34.08
CA SER A 44 54.00 -25.71 34.50
C SER A 44 55.20 -26.55 34.08
N THR A 45 56.28 -25.90 33.68
CA THR A 45 57.54 -26.56 33.31
C THR A 45 58.75 -25.91 34.00
N GLY A 46 59.61 -26.74 34.61
CA GLY A 46 60.90 -26.32 35.15
C GLY A 46 62.08 -26.58 34.21
N ASN A 47 61.85 -27.22 33.06
CA ASN A 47 62.87 -27.68 32.12
C ASN A 47 62.55 -27.23 30.69
N TYR A 48 63.51 -27.43 29.78
CA TYR A 48 63.30 -27.24 28.35
C TYR A 48 62.22 -28.19 27.84
N ILE A 49 61.27 -27.66 27.07
CA ILE A 49 60.27 -28.44 26.34
C ILE A 49 60.77 -28.58 24.90
N ASP A 50 60.81 -29.81 24.42
CA ASP A 50 61.05 -30.11 23.02
C ASP A 50 59.71 -30.35 22.32
N ALA A 51 59.60 -29.85 21.09
CA ALA A 51 58.40 -29.97 20.27
C ALA A 51 58.75 -30.75 19.01
N ASP A 52 58.07 -31.86 18.79
CA ASP A 52 58.13 -32.60 17.54
C ASP A 52 56.91 -32.26 16.70
N ILE A 53 57.07 -32.17 15.38
CA ILE A 53 55.97 -31.91 14.45
C ILE A 53 55.89 -33.11 13.52
N ASP A 54 54.74 -33.79 13.53
CA ASP A 54 54.53 -34.95 12.67
C ASP A 54 54.23 -34.54 11.21
N SER A 55 54.08 -35.53 10.33
CA SER A 55 53.76 -35.29 8.91
C SER A 55 52.41 -34.61 8.68
N ASN A 56 51.53 -34.62 9.68
CA ASN A 56 50.19 -34.06 9.63
C ASN A 56 50.15 -32.64 10.24
N GLY A 57 51.30 -32.09 10.65
CA GLY A 57 51.38 -30.76 11.27
C GLY A 57 50.97 -30.73 12.74
N THR A 58 50.70 -31.88 13.37
CA THR A 58 50.40 -31.94 14.81
C THR A 58 51.66 -31.57 15.59
N VAL A 59 51.55 -30.60 16.50
CA VAL A 59 52.65 -30.26 17.41
C VAL A 59 52.54 -31.14 18.65
N ILE A 60 53.56 -31.94 18.90
CA ILE A 60 53.64 -32.92 19.98
C ILE A 60 54.67 -32.46 20.99
N LEU A 61 54.24 -32.30 22.24
CA LEU A 61 55.05 -31.84 23.36
C LEU A 61 55.09 -32.95 24.42
N SER A 62 56.29 -33.36 24.81
CA SER A 62 56.50 -34.30 25.91
C SER A 62 57.01 -33.55 27.12
N ILE A 63 56.27 -33.60 28.22
CA ILE A 63 56.56 -32.87 29.46
C ILE A 63 56.79 -33.89 30.56
N TRP A 64 57.87 -33.72 31.32
CA TRP A 64 58.13 -34.55 32.50
C TRP A 64 57.46 -33.92 33.72
N ASP A 65 56.45 -34.56 34.28
CA ASP A 65 55.83 -34.13 35.54
C ASP A 65 56.69 -34.60 36.72
N THR A 66 57.30 -33.62 37.39
CA THR A 66 58.16 -33.88 38.56
C THR A 66 57.40 -34.22 39.84
N ILE A 67 56.12 -33.88 39.94
CA ILE A 67 55.28 -34.16 41.11
C ILE A 67 54.85 -35.63 41.08
N ASN A 68 54.43 -36.09 39.90
CA ASN A 68 53.82 -37.40 39.71
C ASN A 68 54.84 -38.45 39.22
N ASN A 69 55.97 -37.97 38.70
CA ASN A 69 57.07 -38.76 38.14
C ASN A 69 56.64 -39.61 36.93
N ASP A 70 55.87 -39.00 36.04
CA ASP A 70 55.45 -39.53 34.74
C ASP A 70 55.69 -38.52 33.60
N VAL A 71 55.30 -38.91 32.39
CA VAL A 71 55.44 -38.09 31.19
C VAL A 71 54.05 -37.75 30.69
N ASP A 72 53.76 -36.46 30.65
CA ASP A 72 52.56 -35.91 30.02
C ASP A 72 52.83 -35.62 28.54
N LEU A 73 51.83 -35.87 27.71
CA LEU A 73 51.87 -35.57 26.29
C LEU A 73 50.80 -34.53 25.95
N LEU A 74 51.23 -33.35 25.51
CA LEU A 74 50.34 -32.34 24.96
C LEU A 74 50.42 -32.40 23.43
N ARG A 75 49.28 -32.60 22.78
CA ARG A 75 49.15 -32.57 21.32
C ARG A 75 48.29 -31.38 20.93
N LEU A 76 48.79 -30.59 19.99
CA LEU A 76 48.08 -29.45 19.42
C LEU A 76 47.82 -29.78 17.97
N TYR A 77 46.54 -29.87 17.63
CA TYR A 77 46.07 -30.20 16.29
C TYR A 77 45.78 -28.91 15.53
N PRO A 78 46.06 -28.87 14.22
CA PRO A 78 45.60 -27.77 13.37
C PRO A 78 44.07 -27.80 13.27
N ASP A 79 43.48 -26.61 13.26
CA ASP A 79 42.06 -26.33 13.12
C ASP A 79 42.00 -25.01 12.34
N GLN A 80 41.85 -25.12 11.02
CA GLN A 80 42.07 -24.02 10.10
C GLN A 80 40.90 -23.01 10.09
N ASP A 81 39.66 -23.46 10.28
CA ASP A 81 38.47 -22.61 10.28
C ASP A 81 37.96 -22.25 11.69
N ARG A 82 38.51 -22.91 12.72
CA ARG A 82 38.30 -22.64 14.15
C ARG A 82 36.92 -23.05 14.64
N ASP A 83 36.42 -24.18 14.16
CA ASP A 83 35.14 -24.73 14.60
C ASP A 83 35.26 -25.80 15.71
N LEU A 84 36.49 -26.04 16.18
CA LEU A 84 36.86 -27.00 17.23
C LEU A 84 36.89 -28.46 16.78
N ILE A 85 36.65 -28.74 15.50
CA ILE A 85 37.01 -30.01 14.87
C ILE A 85 38.33 -29.79 14.14
N PHE A 86 39.31 -30.62 14.47
CA PHE A 86 40.65 -30.47 13.90
C PHE A 86 40.71 -31.10 12.50
N ASP A 87 41.53 -30.52 11.62
CA ASP A 87 41.59 -30.83 10.17
C ASP A 87 41.70 -32.34 9.85
N LEU A 88 42.27 -33.15 10.76
CA LEU A 88 42.40 -34.60 10.57
C LEU A 88 41.07 -35.37 10.66
N LEU A 89 40.09 -34.82 11.37
CA LEU A 89 38.73 -35.39 11.53
C LEU A 89 37.67 -34.57 10.81
N ASP A 90 38.08 -33.49 10.17
CA ASP A 90 37.19 -32.56 9.49
C ASP A 90 37.15 -32.87 7.99
N SER A 91 35.98 -33.20 7.48
CA SER A 91 35.77 -33.41 6.04
C SER A 91 35.81 -32.10 5.24
N LEU A 92 35.54 -30.95 5.88
CA LEU A 92 35.46 -29.62 5.31
C LEU A 92 36.34 -28.61 6.11
N PRO A 93 37.67 -28.84 6.21
CA PRO A 93 38.60 -28.16 7.14
C PRO A 93 38.82 -26.66 6.92
N THR A 94 38.07 -26.04 6.01
CA THR A 94 38.14 -24.60 5.73
C THR A 94 36.79 -23.90 5.90
N LEU A 95 35.73 -24.65 6.21
CA LEU A 95 34.37 -24.18 6.30
C LEU A 95 33.87 -24.33 7.74
N GLY A 96 34.07 -23.27 8.52
CA GLY A 96 33.78 -23.33 9.94
C GLY A 96 32.34 -23.73 10.23
N ASN A 97 32.19 -24.60 11.23
CA ASN A 97 30.93 -25.20 11.68
C ASN A 97 30.38 -26.24 10.68
N GLN A 98 31.22 -26.78 9.79
CA GLN A 98 30.92 -27.94 8.95
C GLN A 98 32.08 -28.92 9.05
N TRP A 99 31.83 -30.13 9.57
CA TRP A 99 32.89 -31.11 9.81
C TRP A 99 32.63 -32.47 9.15
N ASN A 100 31.47 -32.65 8.52
CA ASN A 100 31.07 -33.89 7.88
C ASN A 100 30.45 -33.59 6.52
N ASP A 101 30.79 -34.41 5.54
CA ASP A 101 30.27 -34.39 4.17
C ASP A 101 30.05 -35.87 3.81
N SER A 102 28.82 -36.33 3.96
CA SER A 102 28.50 -37.76 3.93
C SER A 102 28.50 -38.36 2.53
N ASP A 103 28.25 -37.56 1.49
CA ASP A 103 28.18 -38.01 0.10
C ASP A 103 29.29 -37.45 -0.80
N GLY A 104 30.09 -36.52 -0.29
CA GLY A 104 31.33 -36.04 -0.91
C GLY A 104 31.13 -34.93 -1.93
N ASP A 105 30.06 -34.15 -1.82
CA ASP A 105 29.72 -33.09 -2.77
C ASP A 105 30.23 -31.69 -2.39
N ASN A 106 30.92 -31.59 -1.25
CA ASN A 106 31.48 -30.39 -0.64
C ASN A 106 30.46 -29.45 0.03
N TYR A 107 29.22 -29.89 0.21
CA TYR A 107 28.29 -29.27 1.15
C TYR A 107 28.32 -30.04 2.48
N GLY A 108 28.14 -29.33 3.58
CA GLY A 108 28.33 -29.92 4.91
C GLY A 108 27.04 -30.37 5.56
N ASP A 109 27.03 -31.53 6.20
CA ASP A 109 25.81 -32.11 6.79
C ASP A 109 25.26 -31.35 8.01
N ASN A 110 26.03 -30.42 8.59
CA ASN A 110 25.58 -29.68 9.78
C ASN A 110 24.60 -28.58 9.37
N ASN A 111 23.31 -28.79 9.61
CA ASN A 111 22.24 -27.84 9.26
C ASN A 111 22.31 -26.47 9.99
N LEU A 112 23.20 -26.32 10.98
CA LEU A 112 23.46 -25.03 11.64
C LEU A 112 24.72 -24.33 11.08
N GLY A 113 25.47 -25.00 10.21
CA GLY A 113 26.63 -24.43 9.55
C GLY A 113 26.29 -23.71 8.25
N PRO A 114 27.22 -22.89 7.74
CA PRO A 114 27.11 -22.31 6.40
C PRO A 114 27.12 -23.41 5.33
N SER A 115 26.51 -23.15 4.17
CA SER A 115 26.51 -24.10 3.03
C SER A 115 26.12 -25.52 3.44
N PHE A 116 25.11 -25.64 4.31
CA PHE A 116 24.67 -26.94 4.76
C PHE A 116 24.00 -27.69 3.61
N ASP A 117 24.23 -28.99 3.56
CA ASP A 117 23.65 -29.87 2.57
C ASP A 117 22.19 -30.18 2.92
N SER A 118 21.28 -29.84 2.00
CA SER A 118 19.86 -30.17 2.09
C SER A 118 19.58 -31.64 1.77
N CYS A 119 20.50 -32.31 1.09
CA CYS A 119 20.45 -33.71 0.69
C CYS A 119 21.68 -34.54 1.14
N PRO A 120 21.95 -34.71 2.46
CA PRO A 120 23.18 -35.33 3.04
C PRO A 120 23.57 -36.77 2.63
N THR A 121 22.84 -37.38 1.71
CA THR A 121 23.10 -38.76 1.24
C THR A 121 23.07 -38.86 -0.28
N VAL A 122 22.86 -37.75 -0.98
CA VAL A 122 22.69 -37.67 -2.42
C VAL A 122 23.51 -36.49 -2.94
N SER A 123 24.76 -36.76 -3.30
CA SER A 123 25.65 -35.78 -3.90
C SER A 123 25.00 -35.07 -5.09
N GLY A 124 25.04 -33.74 -5.08
CA GLY A 124 24.51 -32.96 -6.18
C GLY A 124 25.06 -31.53 -6.29
N PRO A 125 24.93 -30.90 -7.47
CA PRO A 125 25.57 -29.61 -7.72
C PRO A 125 24.71 -28.39 -7.33
N SER A 126 23.47 -28.58 -6.87
CA SER A 126 22.57 -27.46 -6.57
C SER A 126 23.20 -26.50 -5.55
N SER A 127 22.96 -25.20 -5.75
CA SER A 127 23.65 -24.13 -5.02
C SER A 127 22.73 -23.00 -4.56
N PHE A 128 21.48 -22.93 -5.05
CA PHE A 128 20.48 -21.96 -4.64
C PHE A 128 19.39 -22.61 -3.79
N PHE A 129 19.09 -21.99 -2.64
CA PHE A 129 18.04 -22.36 -1.67
C PHE A 129 18.17 -23.77 -1.04
N GLU A 130 18.20 -24.83 -1.86
CA GLU A 130 18.48 -26.21 -1.50
C GLU A 130 19.84 -26.61 -2.06
N MET A 131 20.90 -26.53 -1.25
CA MET A 131 22.28 -26.85 -1.66
C MET A 131 22.57 -28.36 -1.52
N GLY A 132 23.46 -28.90 -2.34
CA GLY A 132 23.93 -30.30 -2.25
C GLY A 132 22.93 -31.34 -2.77
N CYS A 133 21.92 -30.92 -3.51
CA CYS A 133 20.89 -31.78 -4.07
C CYS A 133 21.09 -31.98 -5.59
N SER A 134 20.41 -33.00 -6.13
CA SER A 134 20.39 -33.25 -7.58
C SER A 134 19.85 -32.03 -8.34
N ASP A 135 20.55 -31.68 -9.41
CA ASP A 135 20.29 -30.55 -10.29
C ASP A 135 20.73 -31.00 -11.69
N TYR A 136 19.74 -31.35 -12.51
CA TYR A 136 19.92 -32.10 -13.76
C TYR A 136 20.52 -31.25 -14.88
N ASP A 137 20.14 -29.98 -14.98
CA ASP A 137 20.61 -29.06 -16.01
C ASP A 137 21.76 -28.14 -15.54
N SER A 138 22.09 -28.19 -14.24
CA SER A 138 23.21 -27.51 -13.60
C SER A 138 23.10 -25.99 -13.61
N ASP A 139 21.89 -25.45 -13.45
CA ASP A 139 21.63 -24.02 -13.33
C ASP A 139 21.73 -23.50 -11.87
N GLY A 140 21.83 -24.43 -10.92
CA GLY A 140 22.00 -24.18 -9.50
C GLY A 140 20.74 -24.40 -8.66
N TYR A 141 19.56 -24.55 -9.27
CA TYR A 141 18.34 -24.95 -8.58
C TYR A 141 18.27 -26.47 -8.46
N SER A 142 17.80 -27.00 -7.32
CA SER A 142 17.61 -28.45 -7.20
C SER A 142 16.42 -28.89 -8.05
N ASP A 143 16.43 -30.12 -8.59
CA ASP A 143 15.31 -30.72 -9.34
C ASP A 143 13.97 -30.71 -8.55
N SER A 144 14.06 -30.53 -7.24
CA SER A 144 12.97 -30.50 -6.27
C SER A 144 12.25 -29.15 -6.22
N VAL A 145 12.96 -28.06 -6.52
CA VAL A 145 12.45 -26.68 -6.55
C VAL A 145 12.41 -26.08 -7.94
N ASP A 146 13.21 -26.60 -8.87
CA ASP A 146 13.29 -26.16 -10.26
C ASP A 146 12.04 -26.58 -11.04
N GLU A 147 11.29 -25.57 -11.51
CA GLU A 147 10.10 -25.78 -12.33
C GLU A 147 10.43 -26.11 -13.79
N CYS A 148 11.67 -25.85 -14.22
CA CYS A 148 12.23 -26.08 -15.55
C CYS A 148 13.46 -27.00 -15.53
N SER A 149 13.43 -28.06 -14.70
CA SER A 149 14.51 -29.06 -14.46
C SER A 149 15.28 -29.66 -15.64
N ASP A 150 14.90 -29.42 -16.90
CA ASP A 150 15.62 -29.85 -18.10
C ASP A 150 16.13 -28.70 -18.98
N GLN A 151 16.08 -27.46 -18.49
CA GLN A 151 16.37 -26.24 -19.20
C GLN A 151 16.95 -25.15 -18.29
N VAL A 152 18.26 -24.94 -18.43
CA VAL A 152 19.02 -23.96 -17.65
C VAL A 152 18.33 -22.60 -17.58
N GLY A 153 18.08 -22.13 -16.36
CA GLY A 153 17.40 -20.87 -16.10
C GLY A 153 17.99 -20.08 -14.93
N THR A 154 17.43 -18.90 -14.71
CA THR A 154 17.82 -18.02 -13.59
C THR A 154 16.64 -17.30 -12.93
N SER A 155 15.42 -17.52 -13.41
CA SER A 155 14.22 -16.91 -12.84
C SER A 155 14.00 -17.36 -11.39
N TRP A 156 13.42 -16.47 -10.59
CA TRP A 156 13.24 -16.70 -9.16
C TRP A 156 11.96 -16.08 -8.56
N ILE A 157 11.24 -15.24 -9.31
CA ILE A 157 10.03 -14.55 -8.82
C ILE A 157 8.76 -15.39 -8.99
N ASP A 158 8.54 -15.95 -10.18
CA ASP A 158 7.32 -16.67 -10.55
C ASP A 158 7.53 -18.18 -10.68
N ARG A 159 8.45 -18.61 -11.56
CA ARG A 159 8.91 -19.99 -11.71
C ARG A 159 10.40 -20.03 -11.41
N GLN A 160 10.85 -20.93 -10.56
CA GLN A 160 12.28 -21.02 -10.20
C GLN A 160 13.03 -21.91 -11.22
N GLY A 161 14.26 -21.52 -11.60
CA GLY A 161 15.11 -22.29 -12.52
C GLY A 161 14.67 -22.25 -13.98
N CYS A 162 13.75 -21.37 -14.35
CA CYS A 162 13.33 -21.20 -15.74
C CYS A 162 14.13 -20.11 -16.45
N ILE A 163 14.10 -20.13 -17.79
CA ILE A 163 14.76 -19.10 -18.61
C ILE A 163 14.25 -17.72 -18.21
N ASP A 164 15.20 -16.81 -18.01
CA ASP A 164 15.04 -15.39 -17.74
C ASP A 164 16.16 -14.68 -18.50
N VAL A 165 15.86 -14.26 -19.73
CA VAL A 165 16.90 -13.80 -20.67
C VAL A 165 17.52 -12.47 -20.25
N ASP A 166 16.74 -11.59 -19.63
CA ASP A 166 17.15 -10.25 -19.27
C ASP A 166 17.49 -10.08 -17.78
N GLN A 167 17.32 -11.14 -16.99
CA GLN A 167 17.72 -11.28 -15.59
C GLN A 167 16.97 -10.35 -14.65
N ASP A 168 15.68 -10.11 -14.93
CA ASP A 168 14.81 -9.36 -14.03
C ASP A 168 14.15 -10.22 -12.94
N GLY A 169 14.34 -11.55 -13.04
CA GLY A 169 13.85 -12.54 -12.09
C GLY A 169 12.53 -13.20 -12.46
N TRP A 170 11.79 -12.67 -13.44
CA TRP A 170 10.60 -13.32 -14.00
C TRP A 170 11.00 -14.31 -15.10
N SER A 171 10.32 -15.45 -15.17
CA SER A 171 10.56 -16.42 -16.24
C SER A 171 9.96 -15.94 -17.57
N ASP A 172 10.67 -16.08 -18.68
CA ASP A 172 10.21 -15.68 -20.01
C ASP A 172 8.83 -16.29 -20.35
N ASN A 173 7.95 -15.48 -20.95
CA ASN A 173 6.74 -15.98 -21.59
C ASN A 173 7.08 -16.72 -22.89
N ASP A 174 7.31 -18.03 -22.79
CA ASP A 174 7.65 -18.92 -23.91
C ASP A 174 6.42 -19.48 -24.67
N GLY A 175 5.22 -19.01 -24.33
CA GLY A 175 3.94 -19.48 -24.85
C GLY A 175 3.43 -20.79 -24.23
N SER A 176 4.26 -21.53 -23.49
CA SER A 176 3.83 -22.63 -22.63
C SER A 176 3.38 -22.10 -21.26
N TYR A 177 4.02 -21.03 -20.80
CA TYR A 177 3.67 -20.28 -19.59
C TYR A 177 3.39 -18.82 -19.93
N TYR A 178 2.11 -18.50 -20.14
CA TYR A 178 1.65 -17.17 -20.55
C TYR A 178 1.65 -16.11 -19.44
N LEU A 179 1.93 -16.52 -18.19
CA LEU A 179 1.97 -15.62 -17.03
C LEU A 179 3.37 -15.09 -16.72
N GLY A 180 4.37 -15.54 -17.49
CA GLY A 180 5.76 -15.10 -17.39
C GLY A 180 5.96 -13.71 -17.99
N ASP A 181 7.22 -13.33 -18.09
CA ASP A 181 7.67 -12.05 -18.63
C ASP A 181 7.26 -11.87 -20.10
N GLU A 182 6.34 -10.94 -20.34
CA GLU A 182 5.89 -10.54 -21.68
C GLU A 182 6.97 -9.75 -22.45
N PHE A 183 7.95 -9.20 -21.75
CA PHE A 183 9.03 -8.35 -22.22
C PHE A 183 10.42 -8.94 -22.01
N SER A 184 10.61 -10.25 -22.24
CA SER A 184 11.86 -11.08 -22.18
C SER A 184 13.24 -10.51 -22.58
N THR A 185 13.34 -9.29 -23.12
CA THR A 185 14.61 -8.62 -23.45
C THR A 185 14.75 -7.25 -22.80
N ASN A 186 13.77 -6.85 -21.98
CA ASN A 186 13.66 -5.58 -21.32
C ASN A 186 13.38 -5.77 -19.83
N TRP A 187 14.46 -6.00 -19.09
CA TRP A 187 14.51 -6.27 -17.65
C TRP A 187 13.83 -5.23 -16.72
N LYS A 188 13.28 -4.15 -17.27
CA LYS A 188 12.55 -3.11 -16.55
C LYS A 188 11.04 -3.32 -16.56
N GLN A 189 10.53 -4.14 -17.47
CA GLN A 189 9.12 -4.42 -17.64
C GLN A 189 8.96 -5.93 -17.67
N SER A 190 7.90 -6.45 -17.06
CA SER A 190 7.58 -7.87 -17.22
C SER A 190 6.12 -8.17 -17.51
N LYS A 191 5.23 -7.19 -17.29
CA LYS A 191 3.79 -7.33 -17.53
C LYS A 191 3.21 -6.08 -18.14
N ASP A 192 2.18 -6.28 -18.96
CA ASP A 192 1.27 -5.29 -19.52
C ASP A 192 -0.15 -5.83 -19.24
N THR A 193 -0.73 -5.37 -18.13
CA THR A 193 -1.94 -6.01 -17.56
C THR A 193 -3.20 -5.71 -18.38
N ASP A 194 -3.26 -4.59 -19.08
CA ASP A 194 -4.42 -4.20 -19.89
C ASP A 194 -4.20 -4.28 -21.40
N ASN A 195 -2.99 -4.71 -21.81
CA ASN A 195 -2.59 -4.98 -23.18
C ASN A 195 -2.64 -3.75 -24.10
N ASP A 196 -2.31 -2.57 -23.56
CA ASP A 196 -2.22 -1.32 -24.32
C ASP A 196 -0.84 -1.09 -24.97
N GLY A 197 0.14 -1.92 -24.61
CA GLY A 197 1.51 -1.90 -25.11
C GLY A 197 2.50 -1.14 -24.20
N TYR A 198 2.07 -0.62 -23.06
CA TYR A 198 2.90 -0.01 -22.04
C TYR A 198 2.99 -0.94 -20.82
N GLY A 199 4.20 -1.38 -20.47
CA GLY A 199 4.36 -2.31 -19.34
C GLY A 199 4.21 -1.61 -17.98
N ASP A 200 3.48 -2.25 -17.07
CA ASP A 200 3.15 -1.87 -15.69
C ASP A 200 4.35 -1.57 -14.77
N ASN A 201 5.56 -1.97 -15.19
CA ASN A 201 6.83 -1.97 -14.46
C ASN A 201 6.89 -2.92 -13.24
N TYR A 202 7.64 -4.03 -13.35
CA TYR A 202 7.75 -5.06 -12.30
C TYR A 202 9.17 -5.62 -12.06
N GLY A 203 10.18 -5.07 -12.73
CA GLY A 203 11.57 -5.46 -12.54
C GLY A 203 12.21 -4.92 -11.24
N PRO A 204 13.36 -5.47 -10.79
CA PRO A 204 14.08 -5.01 -9.60
C PRO A 204 14.51 -3.53 -9.64
N ASP A 205 14.56 -2.92 -10.84
CA ASP A 205 14.68 -1.47 -11.05
C ASP A 205 13.53 -0.93 -11.94
N CYS A 206 12.28 -1.28 -11.64
CA CYS A 206 11.06 -0.86 -12.34
C CYS A 206 10.83 0.66 -12.47
N CYS A 207 11.68 1.50 -11.87
CA CYS A 207 11.51 2.95 -11.85
C CYS A 207 12.64 3.67 -12.58
N SER A 208 12.33 4.85 -13.13
CA SER A 208 13.36 5.81 -13.52
C SER A 208 14.21 6.16 -12.29
N THR A 209 15.44 5.66 -12.24
CA THR A 209 16.37 5.98 -11.16
C THR A 209 17.21 7.19 -11.55
N TRP A 210 17.83 7.85 -10.56
CA TRP A 210 18.86 8.88 -10.80
C TRP A 210 20.05 8.42 -11.66
N LEU A 211 20.24 7.10 -11.82
CA LEU A 211 21.29 6.51 -12.65
C LEU A 211 20.85 6.42 -14.12
N GLU A 212 19.56 6.25 -14.39
CA GLU A 212 18.99 6.21 -15.74
C GLU A 212 17.68 7.02 -15.85
N PRO A 213 17.77 8.36 -15.85
CA PRO A 213 16.60 9.24 -15.96
C PRO A 213 15.91 9.18 -17.32
N SER A 214 16.51 8.50 -18.31
CA SER A 214 15.94 8.27 -19.64
C SER A 214 15.20 6.94 -19.78
N ALA A 215 15.05 6.17 -18.70
CA ALA A 215 14.20 4.97 -18.73
C ALA A 215 12.76 5.39 -19.07
N PRO A 216 12.09 4.71 -20.02
CA PRO A 216 10.67 4.96 -20.26
C PRO A 216 9.90 4.73 -18.96
N LYS A 217 8.98 5.65 -18.63
CA LYS A 217 8.06 5.45 -17.52
C LYS A 217 7.21 4.21 -17.85
N GLY A 218 6.99 3.35 -16.86
CA GLY A 218 5.99 2.29 -17.01
C GLY A 218 4.59 2.89 -17.10
N ASP A 219 3.64 2.04 -17.44
CA ASP A 219 2.23 2.39 -17.42
C ASP A 219 1.80 2.83 -16.01
N LEU A 220 1.29 4.07 -15.91
CA LEU A 220 0.78 4.63 -14.67
C LEU A 220 -0.65 4.17 -14.35
N PHE A 221 -1.36 3.60 -15.31
CA PHE A 221 -2.72 3.09 -15.19
C PHE A 221 -2.84 1.63 -15.68
N PRO A 222 -2.21 0.64 -15.00
CA PRO A 222 -2.11 -0.77 -15.43
C PRO A 222 -3.40 -1.55 -15.73
N PHE A 223 -4.56 -0.92 -15.55
CA PHE A 223 -5.87 -1.54 -15.74
C PHE A 223 -6.78 -0.72 -16.66
N ASN A 224 -6.30 0.41 -17.19
CA ASN A 224 -7.03 1.25 -18.12
C ASN A 224 -6.29 1.33 -19.45
N PRO A 225 -6.67 0.51 -20.46
CA PRO A 225 -5.92 0.41 -21.71
C PRO A 225 -6.05 1.65 -22.61
N SER A 226 -6.73 2.69 -22.13
CA SER A 226 -6.84 3.98 -22.79
C SER A 226 -5.94 5.04 -22.17
N GLN A 227 -5.23 4.73 -21.09
CA GLN A 227 -4.40 5.65 -20.31
C GLN A 227 -3.10 4.97 -19.89
N TYR A 228 -1.97 5.66 -20.04
CA TYR A 228 -0.67 5.15 -19.55
C TYR A 228 0.26 6.22 -18.97
N GLN A 229 -0.11 7.49 -19.07
CA GLN A 229 0.70 8.61 -18.63
C GLN A 229 -0.14 9.68 -17.91
N ASP A 230 0.52 10.38 -17.00
CA ASP A 230 0.01 11.47 -16.16
C ASP A 230 1.17 12.47 -16.01
N TYR A 231 1.03 13.63 -16.64
CA TYR A 231 2.12 14.59 -16.79
C TYR A 231 2.30 15.44 -15.53
N ASP A 232 1.21 15.91 -14.95
CA ASP A 232 1.21 16.82 -13.81
C ASP A 232 1.07 16.09 -12.46
N GLY A 233 0.79 14.79 -12.48
CA GLY A 233 0.80 13.90 -11.33
C GLY A 233 -0.46 14.00 -10.49
N ASP A 234 -1.60 14.34 -11.11
CA ASP A 234 -2.86 14.55 -10.42
C ASP A 234 -3.73 13.28 -10.29
N GLY A 235 -3.32 12.20 -10.96
CA GLY A 235 -3.98 10.91 -10.93
C GLY A 235 -5.03 10.69 -12.02
N TRP A 236 -5.21 11.64 -12.94
CA TRP A 236 -5.97 11.47 -14.17
C TRP A 236 -5.03 11.26 -15.35
N GLY A 237 -5.46 10.44 -16.32
CA GLY A 237 -4.59 10.07 -17.43
C GLY A 237 -4.68 11.06 -18.61
N ASP A 238 -3.54 11.45 -19.17
CA ASP A 238 -3.46 12.50 -20.21
C ASP A 238 -3.94 12.05 -21.61
N ASN A 239 -4.14 10.75 -21.82
CA ASN A 239 -4.28 10.21 -23.17
C ASN A 239 -5.65 10.52 -23.79
N ASP A 240 -5.63 11.20 -24.95
CA ASP A 240 -6.84 11.50 -25.75
C ASP A 240 -7.62 10.25 -26.22
N SER A 241 -7.10 9.03 -26.02
CA SER A 241 -7.81 7.77 -26.28
C SER A 241 -8.99 7.54 -25.34
N ASP A 242 -8.99 8.17 -24.16
CA ASP A 242 -10.10 8.11 -23.20
C ASP A 242 -10.87 9.43 -23.18
N PRO A 243 -11.92 9.58 -24.01
CA PRO A 243 -12.72 10.79 -24.00
C PRO A 243 -13.70 10.89 -22.82
N ILE A 244 -13.74 9.88 -21.93
CA ILE A 244 -14.72 9.80 -20.84
C ILE A 244 -14.06 10.03 -19.49
N SER A 245 -12.95 9.34 -19.23
CA SER A 245 -12.24 9.36 -17.94
C SER A 245 -10.81 9.90 -18.02
N GLY A 246 -10.38 10.40 -19.19
CA GLY A 246 -9.11 11.10 -19.32
C GLY A 246 -9.13 12.47 -18.65
N ASP A 247 -7.94 12.95 -18.33
CA ASP A 247 -7.72 14.28 -17.80
C ASP A 247 -8.16 15.35 -18.83
N ASN A 248 -9.00 16.27 -18.38
CA ASN A 248 -9.44 17.41 -19.17
C ASN A 248 -8.46 18.59 -19.07
N CYS A 249 -7.54 18.61 -18.11
CA CYS A 249 -6.47 19.59 -17.95
C CYS A 249 -5.06 18.95 -17.87
N PRO A 250 -4.58 18.22 -18.91
CA PRO A 250 -3.37 17.35 -18.88
C PRO A 250 -2.00 17.97 -18.54
N TRP A 251 -1.96 19.27 -18.25
CA TRP A 251 -0.71 20.00 -17.99
C TRP A 251 -0.80 20.85 -16.71
N ASP A 252 -1.95 20.87 -16.06
CA ASP A 252 -2.32 21.77 -14.99
C ASP A 252 -3.03 20.99 -13.89
N TRP A 253 -2.24 20.57 -12.90
CA TRP A 253 -2.68 19.73 -11.78
C TRP A 253 -4.05 20.15 -11.23
N GLY A 254 -4.96 19.18 -11.14
CA GLY A 254 -6.29 19.37 -10.62
C GLY A 254 -6.77 18.26 -9.70
N SER A 255 -7.98 18.41 -9.18
CA SER A 255 -8.61 17.37 -8.36
C SER A 255 -10.10 17.23 -8.62
N SER A 256 -10.64 17.96 -9.60
CA SER A 256 -12.04 17.84 -9.97
C SER A 256 -12.35 16.45 -10.53
N TRP A 257 -13.56 15.97 -10.22
CA TRP A 257 -14.04 14.63 -10.56
C TRP A 257 -15.54 14.59 -10.85
N ARG A 258 -16.25 15.71 -10.73
CA ARG A 258 -17.70 15.82 -10.95
C ARG A 258 -18.04 16.27 -12.36
N ASP A 259 -17.22 17.17 -12.92
CA ASP A 259 -17.39 17.76 -14.24
C ASP A 259 -16.21 17.45 -15.16
N ARG A 260 -15.25 18.37 -15.32
CA ARG A 260 -14.01 18.14 -16.05
C ARG A 260 -13.05 17.42 -15.12
N PHE A 261 -12.59 16.23 -15.47
CA PHE A 261 -11.67 15.50 -14.60
C PHE A 261 -10.27 16.10 -14.68
N GLY A 262 -9.54 16.10 -13.56
CA GLY A 262 -8.15 16.58 -13.48
C GLY A 262 -7.95 18.09 -13.65
N CYS A 263 -9.00 18.88 -13.52
CA CYS A 263 -8.90 20.34 -13.53
C CYS A 263 -8.86 20.92 -12.11
N LEU A 264 -8.37 22.16 -12.01
CA LEU A 264 -8.29 22.87 -10.73
C LEU A 264 -9.66 22.93 -10.05
N ASP A 265 -9.71 22.47 -8.81
CA ASP A 265 -10.84 22.53 -7.88
C ASP A 265 -10.31 23.12 -6.57
N SER A 266 -10.69 24.36 -6.28
CA SER A 266 -10.07 25.17 -5.23
C SER A 266 -10.62 24.89 -3.83
N ASP A 267 -11.85 24.38 -3.73
CA ASP A 267 -12.50 24.10 -2.46
C ASP A 267 -12.76 22.60 -2.19
N GLY A 268 -12.53 21.76 -3.19
CA GLY A 268 -12.48 20.31 -3.06
C GLY A 268 -13.84 19.63 -3.10
N ASP A 269 -14.87 20.26 -3.64
CA ASP A 269 -16.20 19.65 -3.77
C ASP A 269 -16.36 18.76 -5.01
N GLY A 270 -15.34 18.73 -5.86
CA GLY A 270 -15.24 17.94 -7.07
C GLY A 270 -15.61 18.68 -8.36
N ALA A 271 -16.19 19.87 -8.30
CA ALA A 271 -16.45 20.70 -9.48
C ALA A 271 -15.24 21.57 -9.84
N SER A 272 -14.92 21.68 -11.12
CA SER A 272 -13.76 22.46 -11.57
C SER A 272 -14.05 23.96 -11.57
N ASN A 273 -13.07 24.76 -11.14
CA ASN A 273 -13.12 26.23 -11.26
C ASN A 273 -13.37 26.63 -12.73
N PRO A 274 -14.08 27.75 -12.98
CA PRO A 274 -14.18 28.36 -14.29
C PRO A 274 -12.79 28.61 -14.91
N SER A 275 -12.54 28.07 -16.11
CA SER A 275 -11.27 28.27 -16.80
C SER A 275 -11.35 28.06 -18.32
N ASP A 276 -10.45 28.72 -19.04
CA ASP A 276 -10.20 28.50 -20.48
C ASP A 276 -9.28 27.30 -20.75
N ILE A 277 -8.81 26.62 -19.71
CA ILE A 277 -7.84 25.52 -19.80
C ILE A 277 -8.57 24.23 -20.18
N GLY A 278 -7.93 23.35 -20.95
CA GLY A 278 -8.47 22.04 -21.25
C GLY A 278 -9.59 21.98 -22.30
N THR A 279 -10.08 23.13 -22.78
CA THR A 279 -11.20 23.18 -23.73
C THR A 279 -10.99 24.24 -24.81
N PHE A 280 -11.67 24.11 -25.95
CA PHE A 280 -11.62 25.11 -27.04
C PHE A 280 -12.42 26.40 -26.72
N LEU A 281 -13.33 26.32 -25.75
CA LEU A 281 -14.24 27.39 -25.36
C LEU A 281 -14.22 27.49 -23.84
N GLU A 282 -14.21 28.69 -23.28
CA GLU A 282 -14.28 28.97 -21.83
C GLU A 282 -15.24 28.06 -21.06
N TRP A 283 -14.73 27.33 -20.08
CA TRP A 283 -15.53 26.58 -19.11
C TRP A 283 -15.99 27.55 -18.03
N ASN A 284 -17.29 27.83 -17.99
CA ASN A 284 -17.90 28.75 -17.04
C ASN A 284 -19.18 28.13 -16.47
N GLU A 285 -19.81 28.82 -15.53
CA GLU A 285 -21.02 28.38 -14.81
C GLU A 285 -22.10 27.86 -15.77
N SER A 286 -22.37 28.59 -16.87
CA SER A 286 -23.38 28.21 -17.86
C SER A 286 -23.09 26.90 -18.60
N ARG A 287 -21.87 26.37 -18.46
CA ARG A 287 -21.40 25.13 -19.08
C ARG A 287 -21.09 24.05 -18.05
N GLY A 288 -21.30 24.33 -16.77
CA GLY A 288 -21.13 23.38 -15.67
C GLY A 288 -19.85 23.56 -14.85
N ALA A 289 -19.13 24.68 -15.00
CA ALA A 289 -18.09 25.02 -14.03
C ALA A 289 -18.69 25.31 -12.66
N ASP A 290 -17.89 25.17 -11.63
CA ASP A 290 -18.24 25.50 -10.27
C ASP A 290 -18.75 26.96 -10.16
N ALA A 291 -19.97 27.11 -9.65
CA ALA A 291 -20.61 28.39 -9.41
C ALA A 291 -20.11 29.09 -8.13
N TRP A 292 -19.49 28.37 -7.20
CA TRP A 292 -18.92 28.93 -5.97
C TRP A 292 -17.53 28.37 -5.66
N GLU A 293 -16.52 28.82 -6.40
CA GLU A 293 -15.08 28.44 -6.31
C GLU A 293 -14.41 28.36 -4.92
N ASN A 294 -15.05 28.83 -3.85
CA ASN A 294 -14.51 28.83 -2.49
C ASN A 294 -15.52 28.31 -1.45
N ASP A 295 -16.62 27.72 -1.89
CA ASP A 295 -17.66 27.17 -1.04
C ASP A 295 -17.92 25.71 -1.40
N SER A 296 -17.19 24.83 -0.74
CA SER A 296 -17.20 23.39 -1.00
C SER A 296 -18.55 22.70 -0.76
N THR A 297 -19.59 23.46 -0.42
CA THR A 297 -20.93 22.96 -0.22
C THR A 297 -21.87 23.32 -1.37
N GLN A 298 -21.47 24.13 -2.35
CA GLN A 298 -22.30 24.55 -3.48
C GLN A 298 -21.50 24.61 -4.78
N TRP A 299 -22.03 23.99 -5.84
CA TRP A 299 -21.37 23.95 -7.16
C TRP A 299 -22.28 24.23 -8.37
N VAL A 300 -23.61 24.20 -8.20
CA VAL A 300 -24.58 24.46 -9.28
C VAL A 300 -25.67 25.43 -8.82
N ASP A 301 -26.02 26.38 -9.69
CA ASP A 301 -27.19 27.25 -9.61
C ASP A 301 -28.05 27.02 -10.86
N THR A 302 -29.07 26.16 -10.78
CA THR A 302 -29.83 25.74 -11.97
C THR A 302 -30.71 26.87 -12.52
N ASP A 303 -31.27 27.73 -11.67
CA ASP A 303 -32.24 28.75 -12.08
C ASP A 303 -31.70 30.19 -12.06
N GLY A 304 -30.50 30.40 -11.51
CA GLY A 304 -29.76 31.65 -11.52
C GLY A 304 -30.23 32.66 -10.47
N ASP A 305 -30.83 32.21 -9.37
CA ASP A 305 -31.30 33.08 -8.29
C ASP A 305 -30.26 33.38 -7.21
N GLY A 306 -29.08 32.74 -7.30
CA GLY A 306 -27.95 32.90 -6.39
C GLY A 306 -28.00 32.01 -5.14
N PHE A 307 -28.91 31.04 -5.09
CA PHE A 307 -28.93 29.95 -4.11
C PHE A 307 -28.43 28.67 -4.77
N GLY A 308 -27.72 27.84 -4.01
CA GLY A 308 -27.07 26.67 -4.59
C GLY A 308 -27.92 25.42 -4.47
N ASP A 309 -27.99 24.63 -5.53
CA ASP A 309 -28.88 23.46 -5.64
C ASP A 309 -28.61 22.36 -4.58
N ASN A 310 -27.45 22.36 -3.93
CA ASN A 310 -27.11 21.35 -2.94
C ASN A 310 -27.77 21.64 -1.59
N SER A 311 -28.81 20.88 -1.28
CA SER A 311 -29.57 20.97 -0.02
C SER A 311 -29.08 20.02 1.09
N SER A 312 -27.85 19.50 0.98
CA SER A 312 -27.27 18.61 2.01
C SER A 312 -27.13 19.30 3.37
N GLU A 313 -27.13 18.52 4.46
CA GLU A 313 -26.98 19.05 5.81
C GLU A 313 -25.65 19.82 5.96
N GLY A 314 -25.74 21.09 6.36
CA GLY A 314 -24.58 21.96 6.53
C GLY A 314 -24.18 22.73 5.27
N ALA A 315 -24.92 22.60 4.16
CA ALA A 315 -24.72 23.41 2.98
C ALA A 315 -25.01 24.89 3.25
N THR A 316 -24.22 25.77 2.66
CA THR A 316 -24.43 27.21 2.72
C THR A 316 -25.49 27.61 1.70
N ASN A 317 -26.41 28.49 2.10
CA ASN A 317 -27.42 29.09 1.20
C ASN A 317 -28.09 28.11 0.21
N PRO A 318 -28.62 26.95 0.68
CA PRO A 318 -29.22 25.95 -0.20
C PRO A 318 -30.51 26.48 -0.85
N ASP A 319 -30.74 26.04 -2.08
CA ASP A 319 -31.97 26.21 -2.82
C ASP A 319 -32.87 24.96 -2.66
N TYR A 320 -33.99 25.13 -1.96
CA TYR A 320 -35.01 24.08 -1.81
C TYR A 320 -35.99 24.01 -2.98
N PHE A 321 -35.92 24.98 -3.90
CA PHE A 321 -36.68 25.04 -5.13
C PHE A 321 -35.80 25.25 -6.38
N PRO A 322 -34.85 24.33 -6.72
CA PRO A 322 -33.77 24.51 -7.72
C PRO A 322 -34.16 24.85 -9.17
N ASN A 323 -35.44 24.96 -9.48
CA ASN A 323 -35.93 25.23 -10.84
C ASN A 323 -36.83 26.48 -10.88
N TYR A 324 -36.89 27.23 -9.79
CA TYR A 324 -37.84 28.30 -9.57
C TYR A 324 -37.18 29.56 -9.03
N ILE A 325 -36.63 30.37 -9.94
CA ILE A 325 -35.90 31.63 -9.64
C ILE A 325 -36.58 32.60 -8.65
N ALA A 326 -37.89 32.45 -8.43
CA ALA A 326 -38.68 33.25 -7.51
C ALA A 326 -38.54 32.85 -6.04
N ALA A 327 -38.12 31.63 -5.71
CA ALA A 327 -38.12 31.09 -4.35
C ALA A 327 -36.94 30.15 -4.14
N ALA A 328 -36.39 30.12 -2.92
CA ALA A 328 -35.29 29.22 -2.56
C ALA A 328 -35.33 28.73 -1.10
N ASP A 329 -35.96 29.48 -0.20
CA ASP A 329 -35.96 29.23 1.25
C ASP A 329 -37.16 28.36 1.67
N ASP A 330 -36.90 27.28 2.41
CA ASP A 330 -37.87 26.34 2.99
C ASP A 330 -37.31 25.88 4.35
N GLY A 331 -37.47 26.72 5.37
CA GLY A 331 -36.78 26.56 6.65
C GLY A 331 -37.25 25.39 7.49
N ASP A 332 -38.49 24.95 7.29
CA ASP A 332 -39.11 23.84 8.00
C ASP A 332 -39.33 22.58 7.15
N PHE A 333 -38.98 22.65 5.86
CA PHE A 333 -38.96 21.54 4.90
C PHE A 333 -40.34 20.97 4.60
N ASP A 334 -41.35 21.83 4.58
CA ASP A 334 -42.73 21.43 4.31
C ASP A 334 -43.11 21.51 2.81
N GLY A 335 -42.21 22.07 1.99
CA GLY A 335 -42.34 22.22 0.56
C GLY A 335 -43.04 23.51 0.12
N TYR A 336 -43.33 24.43 1.04
CA TYR A 336 -43.79 25.78 0.76
C TYR A 336 -42.67 26.79 0.99
N PRO A 337 -42.46 27.75 0.07
CA PRO A 337 -41.41 28.74 0.26
C PRO A 337 -41.76 29.74 1.36
N ASP A 338 -40.84 29.96 2.30
CA ASP A 338 -41.01 30.94 3.40
C ASP A 338 -41.08 32.38 2.88
N LYS A 339 -40.33 32.64 1.80
CA LYS A 339 -40.21 33.97 1.20
C LYS A 339 -39.85 33.90 -0.27
N TRP A 340 -40.22 34.96 -0.99
CA TRP A 340 -39.77 35.17 -2.37
C TRP A 340 -38.34 35.73 -2.40
N THR A 341 -37.56 35.32 -3.40
CA THR A 341 -36.24 35.90 -3.72
C THR A 341 -36.40 37.31 -4.30
N THR A 342 -35.27 38.01 -4.50
CA THR A 342 -35.27 39.33 -5.13
C THR A 342 -35.68 39.33 -6.61
N PHE A 343 -35.72 38.16 -7.24
CA PHE A 343 -36.09 37.99 -8.66
C PHE A 343 -37.60 37.86 -8.86
N TYR A 344 -38.39 37.69 -7.80
CA TYR A 344 -39.83 37.67 -7.91
C TYR A 344 -40.40 39.02 -8.38
N ASN A 345 -41.22 38.98 -9.43
CA ASN A 345 -41.79 40.16 -10.08
C ASN A 345 -43.33 40.21 -10.00
N GLY A 346 -43.95 39.32 -9.20
CA GLY A 346 -45.39 39.19 -9.08
C GLY A 346 -46.04 38.20 -10.06
N THR A 347 -45.33 37.75 -11.09
CA THR A 347 -45.89 36.87 -12.14
C THR A 347 -45.07 35.61 -12.41
N ASN A 348 -43.83 35.53 -11.94
CA ASN A 348 -42.91 34.41 -12.14
C ASN A 348 -42.87 33.41 -10.98
N GLY A 349 -43.80 33.47 -10.03
CA GLY A 349 -43.89 32.48 -8.93
C GLY A 349 -44.28 31.07 -9.36
N ALA A 350 -44.55 30.84 -10.66
CA ALA A 350 -44.77 29.52 -11.26
C ALA A 350 -45.80 28.60 -10.58
N GLY A 351 -46.74 29.15 -9.80
CA GLY A 351 -47.76 28.39 -9.06
C GLY A 351 -47.40 28.08 -7.62
N LEU A 352 -46.21 28.46 -7.16
CA LEU A 352 -45.83 28.42 -5.75
C LEU A 352 -46.68 29.42 -4.94
N VAL A 353 -46.91 29.07 -3.68
CA VAL A 353 -47.62 29.88 -2.69
C VAL A 353 -46.73 29.95 -1.46
N LEU A 354 -46.58 31.13 -0.87
CA LEU A 354 -45.74 31.26 0.33
C LEU A 354 -46.34 30.48 1.49
N ASP A 355 -45.46 29.95 2.33
CA ASP A 355 -45.84 29.33 3.59
C ASP A 355 -46.53 30.35 4.52
N GLY A 356 -47.66 29.94 5.08
CA GLY A 356 -48.39 30.62 6.13
C GLY A 356 -47.69 30.59 7.49
N CYS A 357 -46.84 29.58 7.72
CA CYS A 357 -46.25 29.22 9.01
C CYS A 357 -44.74 28.95 8.96
N ALA A 358 -43.98 29.77 8.21
CA ALA A 358 -42.54 29.66 7.87
C ALA A 358 -41.49 29.08 8.86
N ASP A 359 -41.80 28.96 10.16
CA ASP A 359 -40.91 28.35 11.15
C ASP A 359 -41.46 27.00 11.68
N LEU A 360 -42.54 26.47 11.11
CA LEU A 360 -43.34 25.39 11.66
C LEU A 360 -43.95 24.52 10.58
N TRP A 361 -43.28 23.39 10.37
CA TRP A 361 -43.70 22.37 9.40
C TRP A 361 -45.19 22.08 9.44
N GLY A 362 -45.81 22.11 8.27
CA GLY A 362 -47.23 21.87 8.09
C GLY A 362 -47.61 21.26 6.75
N ASN A 363 -48.89 20.96 6.60
CA ASN A 363 -49.42 20.39 5.36
C ASN A 363 -50.83 20.90 5.05
N SER A 364 -51.27 21.95 5.76
CA SER A 364 -52.52 22.64 5.46
C SER A 364 -52.48 23.17 4.02
N THR A 365 -53.66 23.36 3.44
CA THR A 365 -53.83 24.01 2.14
C THR A 365 -54.69 25.27 2.24
N MET A 366 -55.40 25.44 3.35
CA MET A 366 -56.37 26.50 3.60
C MET A 366 -56.36 26.95 5.07
N PRO A 367 -56.73 28.21 5.34
CA PRO A 367 -56.66 29.32 4.39
C PRO A 367 -55.21 29.73 4.08
N TYR A 368 -54.26 29.26 4.89
CA TYR A 368 -52.82 29.47 4.72
C TYR A 368 -52.15 28.10 4.56
N PRO A 369 -51.52 27.82 3.40
CA PRO A 369 -50.76 26.59 3.21
C PRO A 369 -49.51 26.51 4.10
N GLY A 370 -49.03 25.30 4.38
CA GLY A 370 -47.79 25.05 5.12
C GLY A 370 -47.87 25.20 6.65
N CYS A 371 -49.09 25.33 7.18
CA CYS A 371 -49.33 25.30 8.60
C CYS A 371 -49.71 23.91 9.11
N PRO A 372 -49.53 23.61 10.42
CA PRO A 372 -49.97 22.34 11.00
C PRO A 372 -51.45 22.07 10.72
N ASP A 373 -51.72 20.85 10.27
CA ASP A 373 -53.05 20.30 9.96
C ASP A 373 -53.06 18.85 10.49
N ALA A 374 -53.51 18.69 11.73
CA ALA A 374 -53.30 17.47 12.49
C ALA A 374 -54.18 16.29 12.03
N ASP A 375 -55.29 16.53 11.33
CA ASP A 375 -56.16 15.49 10.76
C ASP A 375 -56.10 15.38 9.22
N GLY A 376 -55.43 16.33 8.58
CA GLY A 376 -55.09 16.34 7.16
C GLY A 376 -56.27 16.66 6.26
N ASP A 377 -57.28 17.38 6.73
CA ASP A 377 -58.45 17.78 5.92
C ASP A 377 -58.20 18.99 5.01
N GLY A 378 -57.06 19.65 5.22
CA GLY A 378 -56.60 20.81 4.47
C GLY A 378 -56.71 22.12 5.25
N TRP A 379 -57.37 22.18 6.39
CA TRP A 379 -57.46 23.36 7.25
C TRP A 379 -56.33 23.38 8.29
N MET A 380 -55.78 24.57 8.56
CA MET A 380 -54.77 24.71 9.59
C MET A 380 -55.39 24.62 10.99
N ASP A 381 -54.71 23.95 11.94
CA ASP A 381 -55.17 23.73 13.31
C ASP A 381 -55.64 25.01 14.04
N SER A 382 -55.05 26.16 13.72
CA SER A 382 -55.39 27.42 14.41
C SER A 382 -56.66 28.10 13.89
N GLN A 383 -57.17 27.66 12.74
CA GLN A 383 -58.40 28.16 12.11
C GLN A 383 -59.38 27.03 11.79
N ASP A 384 -59.15 25.87 12.39
CA ASP A 384 -60.01 24.72 12.37
C ASP A 384 -60.68 24.63 13.76
N ASP A 385 -62.01 24.70 13.78
CA ASP A 385 -62.76 24.57 15.03
C ASP A 385 -62.73 23.12 15.57
N PHE A 386 -62.35 22.15 14.72
CA PHE A 386 -62.21 20.73 15.02
C PHE A 386 -60.87 20.10 14.54
N PRO A 387 -59.70 20.53 15.05
CA PRO A 387 -58.36 20.16 14.52
C PRO A 387 -57.96 18.67 14.55
N LEU A 388 -58.84 17.78 15.01
CA LEU A 388 -58.58 16.35 15.14
C LEU A 388 -59.66 15.50 14.45
N GLU A 389 -60.62 16.14 13.79
CA GLU A 389 -61.74 15.50 13.10
C GLU A 389 -61.84 15.99 11.66
N LYS A 390 -61.19 15.23 10.77
CA LYS A 390 -61.02 15.48 9.34
C LYS A 390 -62.26 15.86 8.53
N THR A 391 -63.44 15.64 9.09
CA THR A 391 -64.71 15.84 8.39
C THR A 391 -65.44 17.11 8.81
N GLN A 392 -64.89 17.89 9.74
CA GLN A 392 -65.45 19.13 10.27
C GLN A 392 -64.34 20.17 10.37
N TRP A 393 -64.63 21.42 10.01
CA TRP A 393 -63.64 22.50 10.12
C TRP A 393 -64.21 23.87 10.51
N TYR A 394 -65.54 24.04 10.48
CA TYR A 394 -66.25 25.23 10.98
C TYR A 394 -67.32 24.87 12.02
N ASP A 395 -67.44 25.69 13.05
CA ASP A 395 -68.56 25.72 13.99
C ASP A 395 -69.16 27.14 14.02
N THR A 396 -70.12 27.41 13.12
CA THR A 396 -70.65 28.77 12.97
C THR A 396 -71.40 29.27 14.22
N ASP A 397 -72.04 28.38 14.98
CA ASP A 397 -72.88 28.76 16.12
C ASP A 397 -72.28 28.45 17.51
N GLY A 398 -71.13 27.76 17.53
CA GLY A 398 -70.29 27.53 18.69
C GLY A 398 -70.84 26.47 19.64
N ASP A 399 -71.68 25.56 19.15
CA ASP A 399 -72.35 24.54 19.97
C ASP A 399 -71.53 23.24 20.13
N GLY A 400 -70.41 23.14 19.42
CA GLY A 400 -69.47 22.01 19.44
C GLY A 400 -69.78 20.91 18.43
N PHE A 401 -70.67 21.13 17.47
CA PHE A 401 -70.92 20.27 16.32
C PHE A 401 -70.57 21.02 15.02
N GLY A 402 -69.89 20.37 14.09
CA GLY A 402 -69.38 21.06 12.89
C GLY A 402 -70.43 21.24 11.81
N ASP A 403 -70.29 22.29 11.00
CA ASP A 403 -71.26 22.72 9.99
C ASP A 403 -71.41 21.70 8.82
N GLU A 404 -70.44 20.81 8.62
CA GLU A 404 -70.43 19.83 7.54
C GLU A 404 -71.38 18.65 7.86
N LEU A 405 -72.62 18.75 7.36
CA LEU A 405 -73.69 17.76 7.54
C LEU A 405 -73.31 16.30 7.19
N ASP A 406 -72.44 16.12 6.19
CA ASP A 406 -72.00 14.78 5.76
C ASP A 406 -70.81 14.25 6.59
N GLY A 407 -70.27 15.06 7.52
CA GLY A 407 -69.16 14.73 8.41
C GLY A 407 -69.58 14.06 9.72
N PHE A 408 -68.60 13.76 10.57
CA PHE A 408 -68.81 13.16 11.88
C PHE A 408 -69.53 14.16 12.79
N GLU A 409 -70.66 13.73 13.37
CA GLU A 409 -71.49 14.56 14.25
C GLU A 409 -71.83 15.96 13.66
N GLY A 410 -72.08 16.04 12.35
CA GLY A 410 -72.42 17.30 11.68
C GLY A 410 -73.74 17.90 12.18
N ASP A 411 -73.78 19.24 12.30
CA ASP A 411 -74.89 19.99 12.86
C ASP A 411 -76.09 20.05 11.90
N GLU A 412 -77.21 19.47 12.32
CA GLU A 412 -78.47 19.49 11.58
C GLU A 412 -79.17 20.88 11.64
N LEU A 413 -78.69 21.82 12.47
CA LEU A 413 -79.34 23.08 12.81
C LEU A 413 -78.40 24.30 12.84
N MET A 414 -77.76 24.61 11.70
CA MET A 414 -76.85 25.77 11.48
C MET A 414 -77.42 27.19 11.78
N GLU A 415 -78.59 27.32 12.40
CA GLU A 415 -79.17 28.60 12.82
C GLU A 415 -79.87 28.47 14.20
N TRP A 416 -79.06 28.63 15.26
CA TRP A 416 -79.44 29.09 16.61
C TRP A 416 -80.36 28.16 17.41
N ALA A 417 -79.77 27.34 18.29
CA ALA A 417 -80.48 26.76 19.43
C ALA A 417 -79.84 27.12 20.79
N VAL A 418 -79.93 28.40 21.19
CA VAL A 418 -79.93 28.71 22.63
C VAL A 418 -81.24 28.15 23.21
N LEU A 419 -81.14 27.06 23.97
CA LEU A 419 -82.23 26.55 24.81
C LEU A 419 -82.40 27.38 26.10
#